data_AF-A0A9D9N241-F1
#
_entry.id   AF-A0A9D9N241-F1
#
_cell.length_a   1.000
_cell.length_b   1.000
_cell.length_c   1.000
_cell.angle_alpha   90.00
_cell.angle_beta   90.00
_cell.angle_gamma   90.00
#
_symmetry.space_group_name_H-M   'P 1'
#
loop_
_entity.id
_entity.type
_entity.pdbx_description
1 polymer ?
#
loop_
_entity_poly.entity_id
_entity_poly.type
_entity_poly.pdbx_seq_one_letter_code
_entity_poly.pdbx_strand_id
1 'polypeptide(L)'
;MKDESGFERLYNIVKRLRGPGGCPWDIKQTPLTMREDLLEECYEAVEAISQEDFPHTCEELGDVFLNTLMISYMHEQQNLFTVEDTLNLVCDKIIRRHPHVFGTTEKLKTPEEVLAQWDKIKDEKENRKTESIMDQVPKTFPPVKRAAKIQKKAAKTGFDWNTPEEVWDKIREEEKEVISAGEELKKTGDSRHLEEEIGDLMFSVINLSRKYKVDPEQALLSATNKFEARFRLMEKEAAENNKDFSDYSPKEMEIMWERAKDKLKNLK
;
A
#
# COMPACT_ATOMS: atom_id res chain seq x y z
N MET A 1 31.98 4.79 -19.21
CA MET A 1 31.55 4.94 -17.80
C MET A 1 31.29 6.38 -17.37
N LYS A 2 31.90 7.45 -17.96
CA LYS A 2 31.62 8.85 -17.53
C LYS A 2 30.45 9.56 -18.27
N ASP A 3 29.94 8.98 -19.37
CA ASP A 3 28.80 9.51 -20.14
C ASP A 3 27.54 8.62 -20.08
N GLU A 4 27.56 7.61 -19.22
CA GLU A 4 26.48 6.62 -19.11
C GLU A 4 25.43 7.13 -18.13
N SER A 5 24.15 7.04 -18.50
CA SER A 5 23.06 7.41 -17.59
C SER A 5 23.04 6.48 -16.37
N GLY A 6 22.51 6.94 -15.22
CA GLY A 6 22.41 6.10 -14.02
C GLY A 6 21.62 4.81 -14.26
N PHE A 7 20.59 4.88 -15.12
CA PHE A 7 19.79 3.72 -15.53
C PHE A 7 20.60 2.72 -16.37
N GLU A 8 21.32 3.21 -17.39
CA GLU A 8 22.16 2.37 -18.24
C GLU A 8 23.26 1.68 -17.42
N ARG A 9 23.87 2.42 -16.49
CA ARG A 9 24.85 1.87 -15.54
C ARG A 9 24.26 0.73 -14.71
N LEU A 10 23.05 0.90 -14.16
CA LEU A 10 22.39 -0.14 -13.37
C LEU A 10 22.05 -1.37 -14.22
N TYR A 11 21.51 -1.18 -15.42
CA TYR A 11 21.23 -2.27 -16.36
C TYR A 11 22.50 -3.07 -16.70
N ASN A 12 23.62 -2.38 -16.97
CA ASN A 12 24.89 -3.04 -17.26
C ASN A 12 25.47 -3.79 -16.05
N ILE A 13 25.27 -3.29 -14.83
CA ILE A 13 25.61 -4.01 -13.59
C ILE A 13 24.78 -5.29 -13.48
N VAL A 14 23.45 -5.21 -13.61
CA VAL A 14 22.55 -6.39 -13.59
C VAL A 14 22.96 -7.44 -14.63
N LYS A 15 23.22 -7.00 -15.86
CA LYS A 15 23.69 -7.86 -16.95
C LYS A 15 25.02 -8.54 -16.61
N ARG A 16 25.94 -7.84 -15.95
CA ARG A 16 27.22 -8.41 -15.52
C ARG A 16 27.04 -9.42 -14.38
N LEU A 17 26.21 -9.11 -13.38
CA LEU A 17 25.92 -9.98 -12.24
C LEU A 17 25.28 -11.31 -12.69
N ARG A 18 24.38 -11.27 -13.68
CA ARG A 18 23.66 -12.44 -14.17
C ARG A 18 24.27 -13.11 -15.41
N GLY A 19 25.36 -12.56 -15.93
CA GLY A 19 26.06 -13.07 -17.12
C GLY A 19 27.07 -14.18 -16.80
N PRO A 20 27.77 -14.72 -17.82
CA PRO A 20 28.84 -15.69 -17.63
C PRO A 20 29.95 -15.19 -16.69
N GLY A 21 30.28 -15.97 -15.67
CA GLY A 21 31.23 -15.60 -14.62
C GLY A 21 30.72 -14.48 -13.68
N GLY A 22 29.40 -14.26 -13.66
CA GLY A 22 28.72 -13.37 -12.72
C GLY A 22 28.55 -14.00 -11.33
N CYS A 23 27.72 -13.36 -10.51
CA CYS A 23 27.47 -13.76 -9.12
C CYS A 23 26.58 -15.02 -9.07
N PRO A 24 27.02 -16.12 -8.41
CA PRO A 24 26.22 -17.35 -8.33
C PRO A 24 24.87 -17.16 -7.62
N TRP A 25 24.81 -16.26 -6.64
CA TRP A 25 23.57 -15.96 -5.92
C TRP A 25 22.57 -15.27 -6.86
N ASP A 26 22.99 -14.21 -7.54
CA ASP A 26 22.16 -13.51 -8.52
C ASP A 26 21.68 -14.48 -9.60
N ILE A 27 22.58 -15.21 -10.26
CA ILE A 27 22.24 -16.16 -11.33
C ILE A 27 21.17 -17.17 -10.90
N LYS A 28 21.20 -17.63 -9.64
CA LYS A 28 20.23 -18.61 -9.11
C LYS A 28 18.83 -18.04 -8.91
N GLN A 29 18.68 -16.71 -8.79
CA GLN A 29 17.39 -16.07 -8.61
C GLN A 29 16.47 -16.23 -9.82
N THR A 30 15.17 -16.25 -9.55
CA THR A 30 14.09 -16.34 -10.53
C THR A 30 13.07 -15.22 -10.28
N PRO A 31 12.20 -14.89 -11.26
CA PRO A 31 11.12 -13.92 -11.03
C PRO A 31 10.19 -14.29 -9.86
N LEU A 32 10.01 -15.60 -9.59
CA LEU A 32 9.19 -16.07 -8.48
C LEU A 32 9.85 -15.87 -7.12
N THR A 33 11.18 -15.99 -7.03
CA THR A 33 11.90 -15.80 -5.77
C THR A 33 12.04 -14.31 -5.44
N MET A 34 12.29 -13.46 -6.44
CA MET A 34 12.46 -12.02 -6.26
C MET A 34 11.17 -11.22 -6.04
N ARG A 35 10.00 -11.86 -6.08
CA ARG A 35 8.72 -11.16 -5.84
C ARG A 35 8.58 -10.65 -4.40
N GLU A 36 9.23 -11.34 -3.46
CA GLU A 36 9.22 -11.01 -2.03
C GLU A 36 10.14 -9.81 -1.79
N ASP A 37 11.40 -9.92 -2.24
CA ASP A 37 12.35 -8.79 -2.26
C ASP A 37 11.72 -7.52 -2.87
N LEU A 38 11.08 -7.61 -4.03
CA LEU A 38 10.41 -6.45 -4.66
C LEU A 38 9.32 -5.83 -3.76
N LEU A 39 8.58 -6.66 -3.02
CA LEU A 39 7.52 -6.19 -2.14
C LEU A 39 8.11 -5.55 -0.88
N GLU A 40 9.16 -6.13 -0.33
CA GLU A 40 9.92 -5.61 0.81
C GLU A 40 10.45 -4.20 0.50
N GLU A 41 11.20 -4.01 -0.59
CA GLU A 41 11.71 -2.66 -0.93
C GLU A 41 10.60 -1.65 -1.21
N CYS A 42 9.45 -2.11 -1.72
CA CYS A 42 8.29 -1.23 -1.88
C CYS A 42 7.73 -0.78 -0.53
N TYR A 43 7.77 -1.63 0.49
CA TYR A 43 7.37 -1.26 1.85
C TYR A 43 8.41 -0.36 2.51
N GLU A 44 9.70 -0.64 2.37
CA GLU A 44 10.79 0.21 2.88
C GLU A 44 10.77 1.60 2.21
N ALA A 45 10.59 1.68 0.89
CA ALA A 45 10.43 2.95 0.19
C ALA A 45 9.21 3.74 0.68
N VAL A 46 8.08 3.07 0.93
CA VAL A 46 6.88 3.72 1.48
C VAL A 46 7.13 4.22 2.90
N GLU A 47 7.84 3.46 3.72
CA GLU A 47 8.24 3.87 5.07
C GLU A 47 9.14 5.10 5.03
N ALA A 48 10.22 5.07 4.26
CA ALA A 48 11.16 6.18 4.13
C ALA A 48 10.46 7.47 3.65
N ILE A 49 9.56 7.36 2.66
CA ILE A 49 8.74 8.50 2.19
C ILE A 49 7.83 9.02 3.31
N SER A 50 7.21 8.14 4.07
CA SER A 50 6.30 8.50 5.16
C SER A 50 7.01 9.17 6.33
N GLN A 51 8.30 8.88 6.52
CA GLN A 51 9.15 9.50 7.54
C GLN A 51 9.83 10.79 7.05
N GLU A 52 9.63 11.18 5.79
CA GLU A 52 10.35 12.29 5.14
C GLU A 52 11.88 12.11 5.19
N ASP A 53 12.38 10.87 5.24
CA ASP A 53 13.80 10.54 5.21
C ASP A 53 14.30 10.54 3.76
N PHE A 54 14.80 11.69 3.29
CA PHE A 54 15.22 11.85 1.90
C PHE A 54 16.41 10.95 1.51
N PRO A 55 17.48 10.80 2.33
CA PRO A 55 18.54 9.84 2.04
C PRO A 55 18.03 8.42 1.89
N HIS A 56 17.24 7.93 2.84
CA HIS A 56 16.72 6.56 2.83
C HIS A 56 15.74 6.38 1.66
N THR A 57 14.88 7.36 1.38
CA THR A 57 14.01 7.34 0.19
C THR A 57 14.80 7.18 -1.11
N CYS A 58 15.97 7.81 -1.24
CA CYS A 58 16.82 7.69 -2.42
C CYS A 58 17.42 6.27 -2.57
N GLU A 59 17.77 5.64 -1.46
CA GLU A 59 18.29 4.27 -1.39
C GLU A 59 17.20 3.27 -1.80
N GLU A 60 16.06 3.29 -1.11
CA GLU A 60 14.97 2.32 -1.33
C GLU A 60 14.33 2.42 -2.71
N LEU A 61 14.18 3.64 -3.25
CA LEU A 61 13.74 3.79 -4.65
C LEU A 61 14.74 3.18 -5.63
N GLY A 62 16.05 3.25 -5.31
CA GLY A 62 17.10 2.57 -6.04
C GLY A 62 16.95 1.04 -6.01
N ASP A 63 16.60 0.47 -4.87
CA ASP A 63 16.41 -0.97 -4.71
C ASP A 63 15.13 -1.47 -5.39
N VAL A 64 14.06 -0.67 -5.39
CA VAL A 64 12.88 -0.92 -6.24
C VAL A 64 13.26 -0.94 -7.74
N PHE A 65 14.13 -0.02 -8.19
CA PHE A 65 14.64 -0.04 -9.57
C PHE A 65 15.50 -1.28 -9.84
N LEU A 66 16.39 -1.66 -8.91
CA LEU A 66 17.24 -2.84 -9.02
C LEU A 66 16.39 -4.11 -9.17
N ASN A 67 15.43 -4.32 -8.26
CA ASN A 67 14.56 -5.50 -8.28
C ASN A 67 13.71 -5.57 -9.54
N THR A 68 13.16 -4.43 -9.98
CA THR A 68 12.41 -4.35 -11.25
C THR A 68 13.30 -4.71 -12.45
N LEU A 69 14.53 -4.17 -12.51
CA LEU A 69 15.48 -4.46 -13.58
C LEU A 69 15.96 -5.90 -13.59
N MET A 70 16.26 -6.48 -12.42
CA MET A 70 16.64 -7.89 -12.28
C MET A 70 15.54 -8.81 -12.82
N ILE A 71 14.29 -8.58 -12.42
CA ILE A 71 13.14 -9.37 -12.88
C ILE A 71 12.93 -9.20 -14.40
N SER A 72 12.96 -7.97 -14.92
CA SER A 72 12.81 -7.75 -16.37
C SER A 72 13.96 -8.38 -17.17
N TYR A 73 15.20 -8.26 -16.70
CA TYR A 73 16.35 -8.87 -17.35
C TYR A 73 16.30 -10.41 -17.34
N MET A 74 15.72 -11.04 -16.30
CA MET A 74 15.48 -12.49 -16.32
C MET A 74 14.53 -12.93 -17.43
N HIS A 75 13.48 -12.15 -17.71
CA HIS A 75 12.58 -12.42 -18.83
C HIS A 75 13.26 -12.17 -20.18
N GLU A 76 14.18 -11.20 -20.23
CA GLU A 76 15.03 -10.95 -21.41
C GLU A 76 15.98 -12.13 -21.67
N GLN A 77 16.60 -12.71 -20.63
CA GLN A 77 17.41 -13.92 -20.73
C GLN A 77 16.61 -15.13 -21.25
N GLN A 78 15.29 -15.13 -21.05
CA GLN A 78 14.36 -16.16 -21.56
C GLN A 78 13.79 -15.82 -22.94
N ASN A 79 14.19 -14.70 -23.56
CA ASN A 79 13.66 -14.18 -24.82
C ASN A 79 12.13 -13.97 -24.80
N LEU A 80 11.55 -13.60 -23.66
CA LEU A 80 10.11 -13.36 -23.52
C LEU A 80 9.74 -11.90 -23.82
N PHE A 81 10.46 -10.98 -23.18
CA PHE A 81 10.42 -9.54 -23.44
C PHE A 81 11.70 -8.90 -22.89
N THR A 82 12.06 -7.72 -23.38
CA THR A 82 13.26 -7.00 -22.95
C THR A 82 12.96 -5.95 -21.88
N VAL A 83 14.00 -5.47 -21.20
CA VAL A 83 13.88 -4.28 -20.33
C VAL A 83 13.32 -3.08 -21.13
N GLU A 84 13.79 -2.91 -22.38
CA GLU A 84 13.31 -1.86 -23.28
C GLU A 84 11.80 -2.00 -23.59
N ASP A 85 11.31 -3.20 -23.88
CA ASP A 85 9.88 -3.44 -24.12
C ASP A 85 9.03 -3.02 -22.91
N THR A 86 9.50 -3.31 -21.69
CA THR A 86 8.83 -2.93 -20.45
C THR A 86 8.70 -1.41 -20.32
N LEU A 87 9.79 -0.68 -20.62
CA LEU A 87 9.83 0.78 -20.56
C LEU A 87 8.97 1.42 -21.66
N ASN A 88 9.09 0.94 -22.90
CA ASN A 88 8.31 1.46 -24.01
C ASN A 88 6.80 1.26 -23.78
N LEU A 89 6.40 0.09 -23.24
CA LEU A 89 5.00 -0.17 -22.88
C LEU A 89 4.45 0.80 -21.83
N VAL A 90 5.25 1.26 -20.86
CA VAL A 90 4.79 2.26 -19.88
C VAL A 90 4.83 3.67 -20.46
N CYS A 91 5.85 4.02 -21.25
CA CYS A 91 5.94 5.29 -21.97
C CYS A 91 4.72 5.50 -22.88
N ASP A 92 4.42 4.54 -23.76
CA ASP A 92 3.28 4.60 -24.68
C ASP A 92 1.95 4.71 -23.91
N LYS A 93 1.83 3.99 -22.80
CA LYS A 93 0.65 4.03 -21.93
C LYS A 93 0.47 5.39 -21.27
N ILE A 94 1.55 5.99 -20.75
CA ILE A 94 1.52 7.32 -20.14
C ILE A 94 1.19 8.37 -21.19
N ILE A 95 1.87 8.37 -22.34
CA ILE A 95 1.61 9.31 -23.44
C ILE A 95 0.14 9.22 -23.88
N ARG A 96 -0.36 7.99 -24.11
CA ARG A 96 -1.75 7.74 -24.48
C ARG A 96 -2.75 8.26 -23.45
N ARG A 97 -2.43 8.19 -22.15
CA ARG A 97 -3.32 8.65 -21.06
C ARG A 97 -3.20 10.15 -20.79
N HIS A 98 -2.21 10.83 -21.36
CA HIS A 98 -1.98 12.26 -21.20
C HIS A 98 -2.03 13.03 -22.54
N PRO A 99 -3.07 12.88 -23.37
CA PRO A 99 -3.21 13.64 -24.60
C PRO A 99 -3.21 15.16 -24.38
N HIS A 100 -3.63 15.63 -23.20
CA HIS A 100 -3.60 17.04 -22.80
C HIS A 100 -2.19 17.57 -22.50
N VAL A 101 -1.22 16.69 -22.21
CA VAL A 101 0.21 17.05 -22.04
C VAL A 101 0.94 16.90 -23.37
N PHE A 102 0.70 15.80 -24.08
CA PHE A 102 1.43 15.45 -25.31
C PHE A 102 0.73 15.92 -26.60
N GLY A 103 -0.26 16.82 -26.50
CA GLY A 103 -0.70 17.68 -27.61
C GLY A 103 -1.79 17.14 -28.53
N THR A 104 -2.60 16.15 -28.10
CA THR A 104 -3.71 15.61 -28.91
C THR A 104 -5.10 16.03 -28.43
N THR A 105 -5.21 16.68 -27.27
CA THR A 105 -6.46 17.27 -26.75
C THR A 105 -6.19 18.63 -26.10
N GLU A 106 -7.25 19.37 -25.80
CA GLU A 106 -7.15 20.60 -25.01
C GLU A 106 -6.54 20.33 -23.62
N LYS A 107 -5.92 21.37 -23.05
CA LYS A 107 -5.39 21.33 -21.69
C LYS A 107 -6.53 21.22 -20.70
N LEU A 108 -6.45 20.21 -19.83
CA LEU A 108 -7.35 20.07 -18.69
C LEU A 108 -6.91 21.01 -17.56
N LYS A 109 -7.88 21.50 -16.80
CA LYS A 109 -7.68 22.54 -15.77
C LYS A 109 -7.69 21.96 -14.35
N THR A 110 -8.28 20.78 -14.16
CA THR A 110 -8.40 20.17 -12.83
C THR A 110 -7.93 18.72 -12.78
N PRO A 111 -7.44 18.24 -11.62
CA PRO A 111 -7.14 16.82 -11.42
C PRO A 111 -8.33 15.90 -11.68
N GLU A 112 -9.55 16.34 -11.38
CA GLU A 112 -10.77 15.58 -11.60
C GLU A 112 -11.04 15.33 -13.09
N GLU A 113 -10.83 16.35 -13.94
CA GLU A 113 -10.93 16.21 -15.39
C GLU A 113 -9.88 15.21 -15.92
N VAL A 114 -8.64 15.27 -15.41
CA VAL A 114 -7.56 14.35 -15.79
C VAL A 114 -7.92 12.91 -15.43
N LEU A 115 -8.44 12.68 -14.23
CA LEU A 115 -8.86 11.36 -13.76
C LEU A 115 -10.02 10.79 -14.60
N ALA A 116 -11.02 11.61 -14.92
CA ALA A 116 -12.14 11.21 -15.77
C ALA A 116 -11.67 10.81 -17.17
N GLN A 117 -10.71 11.56 -17.74
CA GLN A 117 -10.11 11.23 -19.03
C GLN A 117 -9.33 9.90 -18.97
N TRP A 118 -8.54 9.69 -17.92
CA TRP A 118 -7.79 8.43 -17.76
C TRP A 118 -8.71 7.22 -17.70
N ASP A 119 -9.83 7.33 -16.99
CA ASP A 119 -10.81 6.26 -16.88
C ASP A 119 -11.47 5.99 -18.24
N LYS A 120 -11.90 7.03 -18.96
CA LYS A 120 -12.45 6.90 -20.31
C LYS A 120 -11.48 6.19 -21.27
N ILE A 121 -10.21 6.60 -21.27
CA ILE A 121 -9.18 6.00 -22.15
C ILE A 121 -8.92 4.53 -21.80
N LYS A 122 -8.97 4.16 -20.51
CA LYS A 122 -8.83 2.76 -20.09
C LYS A 122 -9.99 1.92 -20.60
N ASP A 123 -11.22 2.41 -20.45
CA ASP A 123 -12.43 1.66 -20.83
C ASP A 123 -12.54 1.50 -22.36
N GLU A 124 -12.19 2.54 -23.14
CA GLU A 124 -12.29 2.52 -24.60
C GLU A 124 -11.19 1.74 -25.32
N LYS A 125 -9.94 1.81 -24.83
CA LYS A 125 -8.76 1.32 -25.59
C LYS A 125 -8.06 0.10 -25.01
N GLU A 126 -8.26 -0.22 -23.73
CA GLU A 126 -7.53 -1.34 -23.09
C GLU A 126 -8.30 -2.67 -23.13
N ASN A 127 -9.49 -2.70 -23.75
CA ASN A 127 -10.24 -3.91 -24.11
C ASN A 127 -10.36 -4.96 -22.99
N ARG A 128 -10.30 -4.52 -21.72
CA ARG A 128 -10.56 -5.37 -20.56
C ARG A 128 -12.06 -5.50 -20.39
N LYS A 129 -12.71 -6.19 -21.34
CA LYS A 129 -14.07 -6.68 -21.17
C LYS A 129 -14.02 -7.75 -20.08
N THR A 130 -14.18 -7.32 -18.85
CA THR A 130 -14.42 -8.20 -17.73
C THR A 130 -15.93 -8.37 -17.56
N GLU A 131 -16.39 -9.55 -17.12
CA GLU A 131 -17.82 -9.80 -16.88
C GLU A 131 -18.35 -8.92 -15.75
N SER A 132 -17.49 -8.61 -14.78
CA SER A 132 -17.78 -7.68 -13.69
C SER A 132 -16.77 -6.54 -13.62
N ILE A 133 -17.22 -5.35 -13.21
CA ILE A 133 -16.33 -4.25 -12.83
C ILE A 133 -15.39 -4.62 -11.66
N MET A 134 -15.76 -5.63 -10.88
CA MET A 134 -14.99 -6.13 -9.74
C MET A 134 -13.80 -6.98 -10.14
N ASP A 135 -13.83 -7.60 -11.32
CA ASP A 135 -12.72 -8.42 -11.84
C ASP A 135 -11.46 -7.58 -12.11
N GLN A 136 -11.62 -6.27 -12.17
CA GLN A 136 -10.53 -5.32 -12.32
C GLN A 136 -9.77 -5.06 -11.01
N VAL A 137 -10.23 -5.62 -9.88
CA VAL A 137 -9.53 -5.57 -8.59
C VAL A 137 -8.81 -6.90 -8.36
N PRO A 138 -7.46 -6.91 -8.35
CA PRO A 138 -6.69 -8.12 -8.07
C PRO A 138 -7.10 -8.78 -6.76
N LYS A 139 -7.33 -10.10 -6.81
CA LYS A 139 -7.61 -10.91 -5.60
C LYS A 139 -6.39 -11.03 -4.68
N THR A 140 -5.19 -10.77 -5.19
CA THR A 140 -3.92 -10.82 -4.46
C THR A 140 -3.64 -9.58 -3.61
N PHE A 141 -4.46 -8.53 -3.73
CA PHE A 141 -4.29 -7.36 -2.88
C PHE A 141 -4.56 -7.68 -1.40
N PRO A 142 -3.80 -7.10 -0.46
CA PRO A 142 -4.11 -7.17 0.96
C PRO A 142 -5.57 -6.74 1.23
N PRO A 143 -6.23 -7.30 2.26
CA PRO A 143 -7.65 -7.10 2.50
C PRO A 143 -8.09 -5.62 2.53
N VAL A 144 -7.34 -4.76 3.22
CA VAL A 144 -7.63 -3.32 3.33
C VAL A 144 -7.58 -2.63 1.97
N LYS A 145 -6.50 -2.85 1.21
CA LYS A 145 -6.37 -2.34 -0.17
C LYS A 145 -7.49 -2.80 -1.05
N ARG A 146 -7.81 -4.10 -0.99
CA ARG A 146 -8.82 -4.73 -1.82
C ARG A 146 -10.20 -4.15 -1.54
N ALA A 147 -10.56 -4.00 -0.26
CA ALA A 147 -11.82 -3.37 0.15
C ALA A 147 -11.92 -1.93 -0.37
N ALA A 148 -10.89 -1.11 -0.16
CA ALA A 148 -10.87 0.27 -0.66
C ALA A 148 -11.03 0.36 -2.19
N LYS A 149 -10.38 -0.55 -2.94
CA LYS A 149 -10.49 -0.60 -4.41
C LYS A 149 -11.86 -1.09 -4.88
N ILE A 150 -12.45 -2.10 -4.24
CA ILE A 150 -13.80 -2.59 -4.55
C ILE A 150 -14.82 -1.49 -4.32
N GLN A 151 -14.79 -0.82 -3.18
CA GLN A 151 -15.74 0.25 -2.89
C GLN A 151 -15.55 1.44 -3.86
N LYS A 152 -14.30 1.77 -4.23
CA LYS A 152 -14.02 2.78 -5.26
C LYS A 152 -14.59 2.38 -6.64
N LYS A 153 -14.62 1.09 -6.96
CA LYS A 153 -15.24 0.57 -8.20
C LYS A 153 -16.76 0.63 -8.14
N ALA A 154 -17.36 0.21 -7.03
CA ALA A 154 -18.80 0.31 -6.80
C ALA A 154 -19.29 1.77 -6.89
N ALA A 155 -18.54 2.71 -6.30
CA ALA A 155 -18.89 4.12 -6.33
C ALA A 155 -19.00 4.70 -7.76
N LYS A 156 -18.24 4.17 -8.72
CA LYS A 156 -18.31 4.60 -10.12
C LYS A 156 -19.62 4.22 -10.81
N THR A 157 -20.35 3.24 -10.30
CA THR A 157 -21.69 2.89 -10.83
C THR A 157 -22.81 3.67 -10.15
N GLY A 158 -22.48 4.64 -9.30
CA GLY A 158 -23.44 5.36 -8.46
C GLY A 158 -23.81 4.62 -7.18
N PHE A 159 -23.19 3.47 -6.89
CA PHE A 159 -23.39 2.76 -5.62
C PHE A 159 -22.38 3.27 -4.58
N ASP A 160 -22.70 4.43 -4.00
CA ASP A 160 -21.92 5.06 -2.92
C ASP A 160 -22.86 5.88 -2.02
N TRP A 161 -22.44 6.11 -0.78
CA TRP A 161 -23.07 7.08 0.12
C TRP A 161 -22.91 8.50 -0.43
N ASN A 162 -23.83 9.41 -0.16
CA ASN A 162 -23.71 10.78 -0.67
C ASN A 162 -22.77 11.63 0.19
N THR A 163 -22.79 11.42 1.50
CA THR A 163 -22.04 12.25 2.46
C THR A 163 -21.30 11.40 3.50
N PRO A 164 -20.24 11.94 4.15
CA PRO A 164 -19.56 11.26 5.24
C PRO A 164 -20.48 10.92 6.43
N GLU A 165 -21.52 11.72 6.67
CA GLU A 165 -22.49 11.52 7.75
C GLU A 165 -23.28 10.22 7.57
N GLU A 166 -23.70 9.90 6.34
CA GLU A 166 -24.38 8.63 6.05
C GLU A 166 -23.46 7.42 6.31
N VAL A 167 -22.15 7.56 6.11
CA VAL A 167 -21.18 6.50 6.44
C VAL A 167 -21.00 6.38 7.95
N TRP A 168 -21.00 7.48 8.70
CA TRP A 168 -21.00 7.45 10.17
C TRP A 168 -22.24 6.76 10.74
N ASP A 169 -23.41 6.96 10.13
CA ASP A 169 -24.62 6.27 10.55
C ASP A 169 -24.50 4.76 10.31
N LYS A 170 -23.92 4.33 9.18
CA LYS A 170 -23.64 2.91 8.95
C LYS A 170 -22.62 2.37 9.95
N ILE A 171 -21.54 3.09 10.27
CA ILE A 171 -20.58 2.66 11.31
C ILE A 171 -21.26 2.44 12.67
N ARG A 172 -22.22 3.30 13.05
CA ARG A 172 -22.98 3.14 14.31
C ARG A 172 -23.96 1.97 14.27
N GLU A 173 -24.43 1.60 13.08
CA GLU A 173 -25.24 0.39 12.86
C GLU A 173 -24.37 -0.85 13.07
N GLU A 174 -23.24 -0.93 12.35
CA GLU A 174 -22.29 -2.04 12.46
C GLU A 174 -21.74 -2.21 13.89
N GLU A 175 -21.48 -1.10 14.59
CA GLU A 175 -21.08 -1.15 16.01
C GLU A 175 -22.11 -1.86 16.89
N LYS A 176 -23.41 -1.61 16.66
CA LYS A 176 -24.49 -2.27 17.40
C LYS A 176 -24.60 -3.74 17.03
N GLU A 177 -24.38 -4.08 15.77
CA GLU A 177 -24.41 -5.46 15.28
C GLU A 177 -23.25 -6.27 15.89
N VAL A 178 -22.04 -5.72 15.94
CA VAL A 178 -20.89 -6.30 16.66
C VAL A 178 -21.20 -6.53 18.14
N ILE A 179 -21.83 -5.56 18.82
CA ILE A 179 -22.22 -5.71 20.24
C ILE A 179 -23.21 -6.86 20.40
N SER A 180 -24.24 -6.93 19.55
CA SER A 180 -25.25 -7.99 19.56
C SER A 180 -24.65 -9.37 19.30
N ALA A 181 -23.79 -9.49 18.28
CA ALA A 181 -23.08 -10.72 17.97
C ALA A 181 -22.16 -11.18 19.11
N GLY A 182 -21.55 -10.23 19.84
CA GLY A 182 -20.77 -10.52 21.05
C GLY A 182 -21.61 -11.05 22.22
N GLU A 183 -22.87 -10.61 22.36
CA GLU A 183 -23.81 -11.19 23.32
C GLU A 183 -24.28 -12.58 22.92
N GLU A 184 -24.46 -12.82 21.62
CA GLU A 184 -24.79 -14.14 21.08
C GLU A 184 -23.65 -15.13 21.30
N LEU A 185 -22.40 -14.74 21.00
CA LEU A 185 -21.20 -15.54 21.24
C LEU A 185 -21.14 -16.06 22.68
N LYS A 186 -21.49 -15.25 23.68
CA LYS A 186 -21.52 -15.66 25.10
C LYS A 186 -22.55 -16.75 25.39
N LYS A 187 -23.62 -16.84 24.58
CA LYS A 187 -24.71 -17.82 24.73
C LYS A 187 -24.46 -19.08 23.93
N THR A 188 -23.95 -18.95 22.70
CA THR A 188 -23.84 -20.04 21.72
C THR A 188 -22.42 -20.62 21.63
N GLY A 189 -21.39 -19.83 21.94
CA GLY A 189 -19.98 -20.18 21.73
C GLY A 189 -19.52 -20.09 20.26
N ASP A 190 -20.37 -19.63 19.34
CA ASP A 190 -20.07 -19.52 17.91
C ASP A 190 -19.59 -18.11 17.55
N SER A 191 -18.35 -17.99 17.08
CA SER A 191 -17.73 -16.70 16.74
C SER A 191 -17.95 -16.25 15.30
N ARG A 192 -18.56 -17.07 14.44
CA ARG A 192 -18.67 -16.77 13.00
C ARG A 192 -19.48 -15.50 12.73
N HIS A 193 -20.61 -15.35 13.42
CA HIS A 193 -21.42 -14.13 13.31
C HIS A 193 -20.63 -12.90 13.80
N LEU A 194 -19.90 -13.02 14.92
CA LEU A 194 -19.05 -11.91 15.38
C LEU A 194 -17.93 -11.56 14.39
N GLU A 195 -17.32 -12.55 13.74
CA GLU A 195 -16.30 -12.33 12.70
C GLU A 195 -16.87 -11.57 11.50
N GLU A 196 -18.09 -11.92 11.06
CA GLU A 196 -18.83 -11.23 10.00
C GLU A 196 -19.06 -9.75 10.34
N GLU A 197 -19.65 -9.47 11.51
CA GLU A 197 -19.97 -8.09 11.94
C GLU A 197 -18.70 -7.24 12.15
N ILE A 198 -17.61 -7.83 12.66
CA ILE A 198 -16.32 -7.12 12.75
C ILE A 198 -15.79 -6.78 11.35
N GLY A 199 -15.95 -7.71 10.40
CA GLY A 199 -15.61 -7.50 8.99
C GLY A 199 -16.37 -6.32 8.38
N ASP A 200 -17.67 -6.23 8.61
CA ASP A 200 -18.53 -5.18 8.06
C ASP A 200 -18.29 -3.82 8.73
N LEU A 201 -18.01 -3.79 10.03
CA LEU A 201 -17.52 -2.59 10.72
C LEU A 201 -16.20 -2.09 10.11
N MET A 202 -15.22 -2.98 9.90
CA MET A 202 -13.96 -2.62 9.25
C MET A 202 -14.18 -2.12 7.82
N PHE A 203 -15.08 -2.75 7.06
CA PHE A 203 -15.43 -2.35 5.71
C PHE A 203 -16.05 -0.94 5.68
N SER A 204 -16.92 -0.63 6.64
CA SER A 204 -17.53 0.69 6.82
C SER A 204 -16.51 1.77 7.19
N VAL A 205 -15.55 1.48 8.07
CA VAL A 205 -14.44 2.41 8.41
C VAL A 205 -13.52 2.68 7.22
N ILE A 206 -13.24 1.67 6.40
CA ILE A 206 -12.48 1.83 5.14
C ILE A 206 -13.26 2.74 4.18
N ASN A 207 -14.59 2.63 4.15
CA ASN A 207 -15.43 3.50 3.34
C ASN A 207 -15.33 4.96 3.78
N LEU A 208 -15.38 5.20 5.09
CA LEU A 208 -15.24 6.52 5.68
C LEU A 208 -13.90 7.15 5.29
N SER A 209 -12.82 6.37 5.34
CA SER A 209 -11.49 6.82 4.89
C SER A 209 -11.53 7.25 3.42
N ARG A 210 -12.17 6.48 2.54
CA ARG A 210 -12.36 6.87 1.13
C ARG A 210 -13.12 8.20 1.00
N LYS A 211 -14.19 8.43 1.79
CA LYS A 211 -14.96 9.68 1.77
C LYS A 211 -14.13 10.90 2.18
N TYR A 212 -13.28 10.74 3.18
CA TYR A 212 -12.33 11.78 3.58
C TYR A 212 -11.07 11.85 2.71
N LYS A 213 -10.98 11.05 1.63
CA LYS A 213 -9.81 10.96 0.75
C LYS A 213 -8.52 10.55 1.49
N VAL A 214 -8.66 9.78 2.57
CA VAL A 214 -7.58 9.18 3.34
C VAL A 214 -7.31 7.77 2.80
N ASP A 215 -6.04 7.41 2.64
CA ASP A 215 -5.65 6.03 2.33
C ASP A 215 -5.72 5.17 3.60
N PRO A 216 -6.63 4.19 3.68
CA PRO A 216 -6.82 3.38 4.88
C PRO A 216 -5.62 2.49 5.21
N GLU A 217 -4.84 2.02 4.22
CA GLU A 217 -3.63 1.23 4.48
C GLU A 217 -2.59 2.09 5.20
N GLN A 218 -2.36 3.31 4.70
CA GLN A 218 -1.41 4.25 5.28
C GLN A 218 -1.85 4.77 6.65
N ALA A 219 -3.16 5.01 6.83
CA ALA A 219 -3.71 5.42 8.11
C ALA A 219 -3.51 4.33 9.18
N LEU A 220 -3.75 3.06 8.82
CA LEU A 220 -3.54 1.93 9.72
C LEU A 220 -2.05 1.75 10.03
N LEU A 221 -1.18 1.77 9.03
CA LEU A 221 0.28 1.69 9.21
C LEU A 221 0.79 2.79 10.16
N SER A 222 0.37 4.04 9.93
CA SER A 222 0.72 5.17 10.80
C SER A 222 0.23 5.00 12.25
N ALA A 223 -0.95 4.39 12.43
CA ALA A 223 -1.47 4.09 13.77
C ALA A 223 -0.65 3.00 14.46
N THR A 224 -0.27 1.94 13.73
CA THR A 224 0.58 0.84 14.20
C THR A 224 1.96 1.34 14.60
N ASN A 225 2.65 2.09 13.75
CA ASN A 225 3.98 2.62 14.04
C ASN A 225 3.96 3.57 15.26
N LYS A 226 2.88 4.36 15.39
CA LYS A 226 2.68 5.22 16.56
C LYS A 226 2.45 4.41 17.85
N PHE A 227 1.73 3.29 17.77
CA PHE A 227 1.56 2.38 18.91
C PHE A 227 2.91 1.77 19.31
N GLU A 228 3.65 1.25 18.34
CA GLU A 228 4.96 0.65 18.55
C GLU A 228 5.95 1.65 19.17
N ALA A 229 6.06 2.85 18.61
CA ALA A 229 6.94 3.89 19.15
C ALA A 229 6.63 4.23 20.62
N ARG A 230 5.34 4.26 20.99
CA ARG A 230 4.92 4.46 22.39
C ARG A 230 5.30 3.29 23.26
N PHE A 231 5.05 2.07 22.79
CA PHE A 231 5.37 0.86 23.53
C PHE A 231 6.88 0.72 23.79
N ARG A 232 7.72 1.00 22.77
CA ARG A 232 9.19 1.03 22.92
C ARG A 232 9.67 2.07 23.95
N LEU A 233 9.00 3.22 24.05
CA LEU A 233 9.32 4.20 25.10
C LEU A 233 8.95 3.70 26.50
N MET A 234 7.85 2.95 26.62
CA MET A 234 7.48 2.30 27.87
C MET A 234 8.48 1.20 28.24
N GLU A 235 8.96 0.40 27.28
CA GLU A 235 10.04 -0.58 27.47
C GLU A 235 11.31 0.06 27.97
N LYS A 236 11.72 1.17 27.35
CA LYS A 236 12.86 1.93 27.81
C LYS A 236 12.68 2.42 29.24
N GLU A 237 11.51 2.95 29.58
CA GLU A 237 11.23 3.42 30.93
C GLU A 237 11.25 2.29 31.97
N ALA A 238 10.66 1.12 31.66
CA ALA A 238 10.69 -0.04 32.53
C ALA A 238 12.13 -0.52 32.79
N ALA A 239 12.94 -0.60 31.72
CA ALA A 239 14.35 -0.96 31.80
C ALA A 239 15.17 0.03 32.63
N GLU A 240 14.93 1.34 32.48
CA GLU A 240 15.57 2.38 33.31
C GLU A 240 15.25 2.22 34.81
N ASN A 241 14.13 1.60 35.14
CA ASN A 241 13.72 1.29 36.51
C ASN A 241 14.11 -0.13 36.97
N ASN A 242 14.85 -0.89 36.16
CA ASN A 242 15.20 -2.30 36.38
C ASN A 242 13.96 -3.18 36.69
N LYS A 243 12.86 -2.95 35.97
CA LYS A 243 11.62 -3.72 36.08
C LYS A 243 11.22 -4.30 34.73
N ASP A 244 10.54 -5.44 34.76
CA ASP A 244 9.84 -5.97 33.61
C ASP A 244 8.41 -5.40 33.53
N PHE A 245 7.78 -5.43 32.36
CA PHE A 245 6.38 -4.99 32.23
C PHE A 245 5.43 -5.74 33.14
N SER A 246 5.66 -7.04 33.35
CA SER A 246 4.84 -7.86 34.24
C SER A 246 4.82 -7.35 35.69
N ASP A 247 5.79 -6.52 36.08
CA ASP A 247 5.86 -5.93 37.43
C ASP A 247 4.96 -4.70 37.59
N TYR A 248 4.44 -4.16 36.48
CA TYR A 248 3.55 -3.00 36.50
C TYR A 248 2.08 -3.42 36.50
N SER A 249 1.28 -2.74 37.29
CA SER A 249 -0.17 -2.85 37.21
C SER A 249 -0.71 -2.17 35.94
N PRO A 250 -1.91 -2.55 35.45
CA PRO A 250 -2.53 -1.88 34.30
C PRO A 250 -2.65 -0.35 34.47
N LYS A 251 -2.85 0.13 35.71
CA LYS A 251 -2.90 1.58 35.99
C LYS A 251 -1.54 2.25 35.84
N GLU A 252 -0.46 1.59 36.24
CA GLU A 252 0.89 2.13 36.07
C GLU A 252 1.29 2.11 34.58
N MET A 253 0.93 1.06 33.85
CA MET A 253 1.11 1.00 32.39
C MET A 253 0.36 2.14 31.69
N GLU A 254 -0.87 2.46 32.09
CA GLU A 254 -1.61 3.60 31.53
C GLU A 254 -0.89 4.94 31.77
N ILE A 255 -0.29 5.13 32.96
CA ILE A 255 0.50 6.32 33.28
C ILE A 255 1.79 6.37 32.43
N MET A 256 2.43 5.23 32.18
CA MET A 256 3.59 5.15 31.26
C MET A 256 3.16 5.48 29.83
N TRP A 257 2.00 4.99 29.38
CA TRP A 257 1.47 5.24 28.05
C TRP A 257 1.19 6.72 27.79
N GLU A 258 0.52 7.42 28.72
CA GLU A 258 0.26 8.85 28.56
C GLU A 258 1.57 9.66 28.57
N ARG A 259 2.57 9.28 29.37
CA ARG A 259 3.91 9.91 29.31
C ARG A 259 4.62 9.67 27.98
N ALA A 260 4.53 8.46 27.41
CA ALA A 260 5.09 8.16 26.10
C ALA A 260 4.42 8.98 24.99
N LYS A 261 3.09 9.13 25.07
CA LYS A 261 2.29 9.96 24.15
C LYS A 261 2.68 11.43 24.21
N ASP A 262 2.94 11.98 25.40
CA ASP A 262 3.38 13.37 25.55
C ASP A 262 4.82 13.59 25.06
N LYS A 263 5.74 12.65 25.35
CA LYS A 263 7.11 12.71 24.81
C LYS A 263 7.13 12.77 23.28
N LEU A 264 6.35 11.92 22.61
CA LEU A 264 6.31 11.88 21.14
C LEU A 264 5.62 13.09 20.50
N LYS A 265 4.69 13.76 21.20
CA LYS A 265 4.10 15.02 20.72
C LYS A 265 5.11 16.15 20.69
N ASN A 266 6.01 16.20 21.68
CA ASN A 266 7.01 17.25 21.82
C ASN A 266 8.23 17.08 20.89
N LEU A 267 8.33 15.94 20.20
CA LEU A 267 9.38 15.63 19.21
C LEU A 267 8.96 15.91 17.76
N LYS A 268 7.69 16.26 17.54
CA LYS A 268 7.14 16.69 16.25
C LYS A 268 7.12 18.21 16.17
#